data_AF-A0A1Y3BCX0-F1
#
_entry.id   AF-A0A1Y3BCX0-F1
#
_cell.length_a   1.000
_cell.length_b   1.000
_cell.length_c   1.000
_cell.angle_alpha   90.00
_cell.angle_beta   90.00
_cell.angle_gamma   90.00
#
_symmetry.space_group_name_H-M   'P 1'
#
loop_
_entity.id
_entity.type
_entity.pdbx_description
1 polymer ?
#
loop_
_entity_poly.entity_id
_entity_poly.type
_entity_poly.pdbx_seq_one_letter_code
_entity_poly.pdbx_strand_id
1 'polypeptide(L)'
;MPASLQRVERASHLLEEASAMLKVDPYSQSARKKLIEGSRGILQGTSLLLTCFDESEVRKIIKECKKVLDYLAVAEVIDSMEDLVQFVKDLSPCLTKVSRDVDYRDKELTHQVHREMLSRSLESIKTLAPVLICAMKIYVQLVAQGKTVHEAAENRNYLVHRMTDEINEIIRVLQLTTYDEDEWEADDLTRLKKAYNAILSKLAPAHDWLEDPTAMTGGVGEKSVRSIIENARRISDLVLPEDKD
;
A
#
# COMPACT_ATOMS: atom_id res chain seq x y z
N MET A 1 15.70 -19.97 5.31
CA MET A 1 16.70 -20.42 4.32
C MET A 1 17.41 -21.73 4.69
N PRO A 2 18.01 -21.95 5.89
CA PRO A 2 18.72 -23.21 6.16
C PRO A 2 17.85 -24.48 6.05
N ALA A 3 16.59 -24.40 6.52
CA ALA A 3 15.66 -25.52 6.47
C ALA A 3 15.19 -25.87 5.03
N SER A 4 15.07 -24.89 4.14
CA SER A 4 14.69 -25.14 2.74
C SER A 4 15.82 -25.83 1.97
N LEU A 5 17.08 -25.44 2.21
CA LEU A 5 18.26 -26.07 1.63
C LEU A 5 18.38 -27.56 2.04
N GLN A 6 18.26 -27.84 3.34
CA GLN A 6 18.29 -29.22 3.85
C GLN A 6 17.16 -30.08 3.24
N ARG A 7 15.99 -29.48 2.97
CA ARG A 7 14.87 -30.19 2.34
C ARG A 7 15.20 -30.56 0.89
N VAL A 8 15.79 -29.64 0.13
CA VAL A 8 16.22 -29.89 -1.26
C VAL A 8 17.30 -30.98 -1.30
N GLU A 9 18.29 -30.91 -0.41
CA GLU A 9 19.39 -31.89 -0.31
C GLU A 9 18.89 -33.30 0.04
N ARG A 10 17.99 -33.42 1.02
CA ARG A 10 17.38 -34.72 1.35
C ARG A 10 16.55 -35.27 0.19
N ALA A 11 15.81 -34.39 -0.49
CA ALA A 11 15.00 -34.78 -1.64
C ALA A 11 15.86 -35.23 -2.83
N SER A 12 17.03 -34.62 -3.07
CA SER A 12 17.96 -35.08 -4.11
C SER A 12 18.53 -36.46 -3.80
N HIS A 13 18.89 -36.74 -2.55
CA HIS A 13 19.35 -38.09 -2.17
C HIS A 13 18.26 -39.15 -2.38
N LEU A 14 17.00 -38.86 -2.07
CA LEU A 14 15.89 -39.78 -2.35
C LEU A 14 15.73 -40.08 -3.85
N LEU A 15 15.95 -39.07 -4.70
CA LEU A 15 15.90 -39.24 -6.17
C LEU A 15 17.09 -40.06 -6.70
N GLU A 16 18.29 -39.84 -6.18
CA GLU A 16 19.48 -40.63 -6.52
C GLU A 16 19.28 -42.10 -6.13
N GLU A 17 18.81 -42.37 -4.91
CA GLU A 17 18.51 -43.72 -4.45
C GLU A 17 17.41 -44.38 -5.30
N ALA A 18 16.34 -43.66 -5.60
CA ALA A 18 15.26 -44.17 -6.44
C ALA A 18 15.76 -44.55 -7.84
N SER A 19 16.60 -43.70 -8.45
CA SER A 19 17.22 -43.95 -9.75
C SER A 19 18.10 -45.20 -9.73
N ALA A 20 18.96 -45.34 -8.71
CA ALA A 20 19.80 -46.52 -8.53
C ALA A 20 18.97 -47.81 -8.39
N MET A 21 17.90 -47.78 -7.60
CA MET A 21 17.01 -48.93 -7.40
C MET A 21 16.24 -49.30 -8.67
N LEU A 22 15.70 -48.33 -9.42
CA LEU A 22 14.97 -48.57 -10.66
C LEU A 22 15.86 -49.13 -11.79
N LYS A 23 17.15 -48.79 -11.78
CA LYS A 23 18.14 -49.35 -12.72
C LYS A 23 18.35 -50.85 -12.51
N VAL A 24 18.23 -51.34 -11.27
CA VAL A 24 18.37 -52.76 -10.92
C VAL A 24 17.05 -53.51 -11.08
N ASP A 25 15.96 -52.93 -10.58
CA ASP A 25 14.60 -53.49 -10.66
C ASP A 25 13.58 -52.42 -11.10
N PRO A 26 13.16 -52.41 -12.37
CA PRO A 26 12.19 -51.46 -12.90
C PRO A 26 10.79 -51.52 -12.24
N TYR A 27 10.46 -52.62 -11.55
CA TYR A 27 9.15 -52.82 -10.93
C TYR A 27 9.16 -52.57 -9.41
N SER A 28 10.29 -52.11 -8.85
CA SER A 28 10.45 -51.86 -7.41
C SER A 28 9.47 -50.80 -6.89
N GLN A 29 8.52 -51.23 -6.06
CA GLN A 29 7.54 -50.35 -5.41
C GLN A 29 8.21 -49.36 -4.45
N SER A 30 9.25 -49.80 -3.72
CA SER A 30 10.01 -48.93 -2.83
C SER A 30 10.71 -47.81 -3.59
N ALA A 31 11.25 -48.09 -4.78
CA ALA A 31 11.89 -47.09 -5.61
C ALA A 31 10.90 -46.05 -6.13
N ARG A 32 9.69 -46.48 -6.56
CA ARG A 32 8.61 -45.58 -6.96
C ARG A 32 8.16 -44.65 -5.83
N LYS A 33 8.05 -45.16 -4.60
CA LYS A 33 7.72 -44.34 -3.42
C LYS A 33 8.78 -43.27 -3.17
N LYS A 34 10.07 -43.63 -3.16
CA LYS A 34 11.18 -42.69 -3.01
C LYS A 34 11.22 -41.64 -4.13
N LEU A 35 10.94 -42.04 -5.37
CA LEU A 35 10.83 -41.13 -6.51
C LEU A 35 9.75 -40.07 -6.26
N ILE A 36 8.55 -40.48 -5.87
CA ILE A 36 7.43 -39.57 -5.60
C ILE A 36 7.75 -38.61 -4.44
N GLU A 37 8.29 -39.13 -3.34
CA GLU A 37 8.67 -38.33 -2.17
C GLU A 37 9.80 -37.35 -2.48
N GLY A 38 10.82 -37.81 -3.20
CA GLY A 38 11.93 -36.98 -3.68
C GLY A 38 11.45 -35.87 -4.62
N SER A 39 10.62 -36.19 -5.62
CA SER A 39 10.07 -35.20 -6.56
C SER A 39 9.22 -34.14 -5.84
N ARG A 40 8.35 -34.56 -4.90
CA ARG A 40 7.58 -33.63 -4.07
C ARG A 40 8.50 -32.76 -3.19
N GLY A 41 9.51 -33.37 -2.60
CA GLY A 41 10.50 -32.70 -1.76
C GLY A 41 11.27 -31.62 -2.51
N ILE A 42 11.70 -31.88 -3.75
CA ILE A 42 12.36 -30.90 -4.62
C ILE A 42 11.42 -29.74 -4.92
N LEU A 43 10.21 -29.99 -5.43
CA LEU A 43 9.27 -28.91 -5.79
C LEU A 43 8.94 -28.00 -4.60
N GLN A 44 8.66 -28.59 -3.43
CA GLN A 44 8.38 -27.82 -2.22
C GLN A 44 9.62 -27.09 -1.70
N GLY A 45 10.78 -27.74 -1.72
CA GLY A 45 12.04 -27.17 -1.25
C GLY A 45 12.49 -25.98 -2.08
N THR A 46 12.41 -26.09 -3.42
CA THR A 46 12.75 -24.99 -4.34
C THR A 46 11.76 -23.84 -4.22
N SER A 47 10.46 -24.12 -4.14
CA SER A 47 9.44 -23.09 -3.89
C SER A 47 9.74 -22.30 -2.60
N LEU A 48 9.95 -22.99 -1.48
CA LEU A 48 10.29 -22.35 -0.20
C LEU A 48 11.60 -21.54 -0.27
N LEU A 49 12.60 -22.03 -1.01
CA LEU A 49 13.87 -21.33 -1.18
C LEU A 49 13.70 -20.02 -1.94
N LEU A 50 12.96 -20.06 -3.06
CA LEU A 50 12.66 -18.87 -3.87
C LEU A 50 11.83 -17.87 -3.08
N THR A 51 10.80 -18.31 -2.35
CA THR A 51 10.01 -17.45 -1.47
C THR A 51 10.87 -16.81 -0.37
N CYS A 52 11.74 -17.57 0.29
CA CYS A 52 12.65 -17.01 1.30
C CYS A 52 13.56 -15.90 0.73
N PHE A 53 14.04 -16.09 -0.51
CA PHE A 53 14.88 -15.11 -1.18
C PHE A 53 14.08 -13.85 -1.53
N ASP A 54 12.91 -14.03 -2.14
CA ASP A 54 12.00 -12.96 -2.51
C ASP A 54 11.59 -12.11 -1.30
N GLU A 55 11.14 -12.74 -0.20
CA GLU A 55 10.82 -12.04 1.03
C GLU A 55 12.01 -11.24 1.59
N SER A 56 13.24 -11.71 1.38
CA SER A 56 14.44 -11.02 1.85
C SER A 56 14.71 -9.74 1.05
N GLU A 57 14.45 -9.75 -0.25
CA GLU A 57 14.51 -8.54 -1.09
C GLU A 57 13.39 -7.57 -0.70
N VAL A 58 12.16 -8.06 -0.55
CA VAL A 58 11.02 -7.27 -0.07
C VAL A 58 11.32 -6.57 1.27
N ARG A 59 11.90 -7.29 2.23
CA ARG A 59 12.29 -6.70 3.54
C ARG A 59 13.31 -5.58 3.41
N LYS A 60 14.20 -5.61 2.42
CA LYS A 60 15.16 -4.51 2.18
C LYS A 60 14.43 -3.24 1.70
N ILE A 61 13.46 -3.39 0.81
CA ILE A 61 12.64 -2.26 0.32
C ILE A 61 11.83 -1.66 1.48
N ILE A 62 11.13 -2.51 2.24
CA ILE A 62 10.33 -2.09 3.40
C ILE A 62 11.19 -1.34 4.43
N LYS A 63 12.45 -1.76 4.64
CA LYS A 63 13.38 -1.06 5.54
C LYS A 63 13.62 0.38 5.09
N GLU A 64 13.75 0.64 3.79
CA GLU A 64 13.90 2.00 3.27
C GLU A 64 12.60 2.80 3.37
N CYS A 65 11.44 2.18 3.13
CA CYS A 65 10.13 2.81 3.37
C CYS A 65 9.97 3.25 4.83
N LYS A 66 10.37 2.40 5.79
CA LYS A 66 10.32 2.73 7.22
C LYS A 66 11.22 3.91 7.59
N LYS A 67 12.40 4.06 6.97
CA LYS A 67 13.22 5.26 7.17
C LYS A 67 12.50 6.53 6.72
N VAL A 68 11.78 6.48 5.59
CA VAL A 68 10.96 7.61 5.13
C VAL A 68 9.89 7.95 6.19
N LEU A 69 9.21 6.94 6.76
CA LEU A 69 8.25 7.15 7.84
C LEU A 69 8.89 7.77 9.08
N ASP A 70 10.09 7.33 9.48
CA ASP A 70 10.82 7.88 10.62
C ASP A 70 11.14 9.38 10.42
N TYR A 71 11.52 9.78 9.20
CA TYR A 71 11.70 11.20 8.88
C TYR A 71 10.38 11.96 8.88
N LEU A 72 9.31 11.41 8.28
CA LEU A 72 8.00 12.06 8.28
C LEU A 72 7.46 12.30 9.70
N ALA A 73 7.77 11.41 10.66
CA ALA A 73 7.36 11.56 12.05
C ALA A 73 7.97 12.79 12.76
N VAL A 74 9.14 13.27 12.32
CA VAL A 74 9.78 14.48 12.88
C VAL A 74 9.43 15.76 12.10
N ALA A 75 8.59 15.67 11.06
CA ALA A 75 8.25 16.84 10.24
C ALA A 75 7.52 17.93 11.02
N GLU A 76 6.80 17.58 12.09
CA GLU A 76 5.99 18.54 12.86
C GLU A 76 6.82 19.49 13.73
N VAL A 77 8.01 19.06 14.16
CA VAL A 77 8.90 19.82 15.06
C VAL A 77 9.88 20.73 14.31
N ILE A 78 9.88 20.70 12.98
CA ILE A 78 10.74 21.55 12.15
C ILE A 78 10.16 22.97 12.10
N ASP A 79 10.86 23.92 12.70
CA ASP A 79 10.45 25.33 12.81
C ASP A 79 11.50 26.33 12.29
N SER A 80 12.69 25.86 11.91
CA SER A 80 13.77 26.67 11.36
C SER A 80 14.12 26.32 9.90
N MET A 81 14.70 27.28 9.16
CA MET A 81 15.14 27.06 7.77
C MET A 81 16.34 26.11 7.71
N GLU A 82 17.20 26.15 8.73
CA GLU A 82 18.37 25.27 8.83
C GLU A 82 17.92 23.81 8.98
N ASP A 83 16.99 23.55 9.89
CA ASP A 83 16.43 22.20 10.10
C ASP A 83 15.65 21.71 8.88
N LEU A 84 14.91 22.60 8.20
CA LEU A 84 14.23 22.25 6.95
C LEU A 84 15.22 21.83 5.86
N VAL A 85 16.32 22.57 5.71
CA VAL A 85 17.38 22.22 4.74
C VAL A 85 17.99 20.86 5.09
N GLN A 86 18.24 20.60 6.37
CA GLN A 86 18.79 19.32 6.82
C GLN A 86 17.80 18.17 6.57
N PHE A 87 16.52 18.35 6.92
CA PHE A 87 15.45 17.40 6.64
C PHE A 87 15.37 17.04 5.15
N VAL A 88 15.43 18.03 4.25
CA VAL A 88 15.40 17.79 2.80
C VAL A 88 16.63 17.00 2.35
N LYS A 89 17.83 17.30 2.89
CA LYS A 89 19.06 16.56 2.57
C LYS A 89 18.99 15.10 3.00
N ASP A 90 18.32 14.80 4.11
CA ASP A 90 18.23 13.45 4.66
C ASP A 90 17.08 12.65 4.03
N LEU A 91 15.93 13.28 3.78
CA LEU A 91 14.75 12.63 3.22
C LEU A 91 14.88 12.34 1.72
N SER A 92 15.41 13.28 0.93
CA SER A 92 15.40 13.18 -0.54
C SER A 92 16.15 11.94 -1.08
N PRO A 93 17.31 11.54 -0.53
CA PRO A 93 17.98 10.30 -0.92
C PRO A 93 17.15 9.05 -0.60
N CYS A 94 16.49 9.01 0.56
CA CYS A 94 15.61 7.91 0.96
C CYS A 94 14.41 7.77 0.02
N LEU A 95 13.74 8.88 -0.32
CA LEU A 95 12.64 8.88 -1.29
C LEU A 95 13.10 8.42 -2.68
N THR A 96 14.26 8.90 -3.14
CA THR A 96 14.82 8.49 -4.43
C THR A 96 15.10 6.99 -4.46
N LYS A 97 15.61 6.44 -3.35
CA LYS A 97 15.89 5.02 -3.22
C LYS A 97 14.59 4.20 -3.21
N VAL A 98 13.62 4.55 -2.36
CA VAL A 98 12.29 3.90 -2.33
C VAL A 98 11.65 3.95 -3.70
N SER A 99 11.68 5.11 -4.38
CA SER A 99 11.09 5.23 -5.71
C SER A 99 11.74 4.32 -6.74
N ARG A 100 13.06 4.13 -6.69
CA ARG A 100 13.76 3.25 -7.62
C ARG A 100 13.49 1.78 -7.31
N ASP A 101 13.58 1.41 -6.04
CA ASP A 101 13.46 0.02 -5.60
C ASP A 101 12.02 -0.49 -5.82
N VAL A 102 11.00 0.36 -5.58
CA VAL A 102 9.59 0.05 -5.86
C VAL A 102 9.32 -0.04 -7.37
N ASP A 103 9.87 0.87 -8.18
CA ASP A 103 9.73 0.83 -9.66
C ASP A 103 10.40 -0.40 -10.29
N TYR A 104 11.51 -0.87 -9.69
CA TYR A 104 12.12 -2.14 -10.09
C TYR A 104 11.24 -3.33 -9.68
N ARG A 105 10.77 -3.34 -8.43
CA ARG A 105 9.93 -4.42 -7.91
C ARG A 105 8.62 -4.57 -8.66
N ASP A 106 7.98 -3.47 -9.01
CA ASP A 106 6.77 -3.42 -9.84
C ASP A 106 6.92 -4.27 -11.11
N LYS A 107 8.06 -4.16 -11.81
CA LYS A 107 8.33 -4.89 -13.04
C LYS A 107 8.56 -6.40 -12.85
N GLU A 108 8.87 -6.84 -11.63
CA GLU A 108 9.06 -8.25 -11.30
C GLU A 108 7.76 -8.95 -10.88
N LEU A 109 6.77 -8.19 -10.40
CA LEU A 109 5.51 -8.78 -9.95
C LEU A 109 4.75 -9.38 -11.13
N THR A 110 4.12 -10.54 -10.91
CA THR A 110 3.30 -11.21 -11.92
C THR A 110 1.87 -10.65 -11.95
N HIS A 111 1.30 -10.34 -10.77
CA HIS A 111 -0.06 -9.81 -10.62
C HIS A 111 -0.14 -8.33 -11.04
N GLN A 112 -0.89 -8.03 -12.11
CA GLN A 112 -1.07 -6.67 -12.64
C GLN A 112 -1.70 -5.72 -11.63
N VAL A 113 -2.63 -6.19 -10.80
CA VAL A 113 -3.30 -5.35 -9.81
C VAL A 113 -2.30 -4.80 -8.79
N HIS A 114 -1.44 -5.66 -8.23
CA HIS A 114 -0.39 -5.23 -7.30
C HIS A 114 0.57 -4.23 -7.94
N ARG A 115 0.89 -4.41 -9.22
CA ARG A 115 1.68 -3.46 -10.02
C ARG A 115 1.04 -2.08 -10.05
N GLU A 116 -0.22 -2.02 -10.44
CA GLU A 116 -0.99 -0.77 -10.52
C GLU A 116 -1.11 -0.07 -9.18
N MET A 117 -1.32 -0.82 -8.09
CA MET A 117 -1.38 -0.27 -6.73
C MET A 117 -0.05 0.36 -6.32
N LEU A 118 1.08 -0.33 -6.54
CA LEU A 118 2.42 0.22 -6.26
C LEU A 118 2.71 1.46 -7.10
N SER A 119 2.44 1.39 -8.40
CA SER A 119 2.68 2.49 -9.33
C SER A 119 1.88 3.74 -8.94
N ARG A 120 0.60 3.57 -8.61
CA ARG A 120 -0.28 4.66 -8.14
C ARG A 120 0.23 5.30 -6.86
N SER A 121 0.54 4.52 -5.83
CA SER A 121 1.03 5.06 -4.56
C SER A 121 2.40 5.73 -4.72
N LEU A 122 3.26 5.17 -5.57
CA LEU A 122 4.55 5.77 -5.87
C LEU A 122 4.41 7.12 -6.58
N GLU A 123 3.48 7.25 -7.53
CA GLU A 123 3.22 8.52 -8.21
C GLU A 123 2.62 9.58 -7.27
N SER A 124 1.75 9.15 -6.35
CA SER A 124 1.21 10.00 -5.27
C SER A 124 2.37 10.57 -4.42
N ILE A 125 3.33 9.73 -4.00
CA ILE A 125 4.50 10.16 -3.24
C ILE A 125 5.37 11.16 -4.02
N LYS A 126 5.64 10.90 -5.31
CA LYS A 126 6.42 11.82 -6.16
C LYS A 126 5.76 13.19 -6.28
N THR A 127 4.42 13.22 -6.31
CA THR A 127 3.65 14.46 -6.35
C THR A 127 3.62 15.16 -4.98
N LEU A 128 3.45 14.41 -3.89
CA LEU A 128 3.33 14.95 -2.52
C LEU A 128 4.65 15.48 -1.98
N ALA A 129 5.79 14.85 -2.29
CA ALA A 129 7.10 15.22 -1.75
C ALA A 129 7.46 16.71 -1.97
N PRO A 130 7.43 17.27 -3.20
CA PRO A 130 7.72 18.69 -3.40
C PRO A 130 6.66 19.61 -2.76
N VAL A 131 5.39 19.18 -2.73
CA VAL A 131 4.30 19.95 -2.11
C VAL A 131 4.48 20.05 -0.60
N LEU A 132 4.88 18.96 0.06
CA LEU A 132 5.21 18.92 1.47
C LEU A 132 6.40 19.85 1.79
N ILE A 133 7.48 19.77 1.01
CA ILE A 133 8.65 20.64 1.20
C ILE A 133 8.25 22.12 1.08
N CYS A 134 7.41 22.47 0.10
CA CYS A 134 6.88 23.82 -0.06
C CYS A 134 6.00 24.25 1.13
N ALA A 135 5.12 23.37 1.62
CA ALA A 135 4.27 23.65 2.78
C ALA A 135 5.10 23.89 4.05
N MET A 136 6.10 23.06 4.31
CA MET A 136 7.05 23.23 5.42
C MET A 136 7.83 24.54 5.31
N LYS A 137 8.27 24.90 4.10
CA LYS A 137 8.96 26.17 3.84
C LYS A 137 8.09 27.37 4.19
N ILE A 138 6.82 27.37 3.79
CA ILE A 138 5.86 28.44 4.13
C ILE A 138 5.67 28.50 5.64
N TYR A 139 5.47 27.36 6.32
CA TYR A 139 5.33 27.30 7.77
C TYR A 139 6.53 27.95 8.49
N VAL A 140 7.75 27.51 8.18
CA VAL A 140 9.01 28.05 8.75
C VAL A 140 9.14 29.56 8.51
N GLN A 141 8.79 30.04 7.32
CA GLN A 141 8.83 31.48 7.00
C GLN A 141 7.84 32.29 7.84
N LEU A 142 6.65 31.76 8.11
CA LEU A 142 5.65 32.40 8.95
C LEU A 142 6.07 32.42 10.42
N VAL A 143 6.67 31.33 10.92
CA VAL A 143 7.28 31.25 12.26
C VAL A 143 8.33 32.34 12.43
N ALA A 144 9.28 32.46 11.48
CA ALA A 144 10.34 33.46 11.53
C ALA A 144 9.82 34.92 11.49
N GLN A 145 8.64 35.14 10.91
CA GLN A 145 7.99 36.45 10.86
C GLN A 145 7.09 36.74 12.06
N GLY A 146 6.93 35.79 13.00
CA GLY A 146 6.01 35.92 14.14
C GLY A 146 4.53 36.02 13.73
N LYS A 147 4.17 35.47 12.56
CA LYS A 147 2.80 35.47 12.04
C LYS A 147 2.01 34.26 12.52
N THR A 148 0.70 34.27 12.31
CA THR A 148 -0.17 33.11 12.57
C THR A 148 0.24 31.93 11.69
N VAL A 149 0.43 30.76 12.31
CA VAL A 149 0.94 29.54 11.64
C VAL A 149 -0.07 28.40 11.56
N HIS A 150 -1.26 28.55 12.16
CA HIS A 150 -2.24 27.46 12.30
C HIS A 150 -2.57 26.76 10.97
N GLU A 151 -3.00 27.53 9.96
CA GLU A 151 -3.34 26.99 8.64
C GLU A 151 -2.15 26.31 7.95
N ALA A 152 -0.94 26.88 8.09
CA ALA A 152 0.26 26.31 7.52
C ALA A 152 0.68 25.01 8.22
N ALA A 153 0.49 24.93 9.55
CA ALA A 153 0.73 23.72 10.33
C ALA A 153 -0.27 22.62 9.98
N GLU A 154 -1.56 22.93 9.88
CA GLU A 154 -2.60 21.98 9.45
C GLU A 154 -2.33 21.45 8.04
N ASN A 155 -1.99 22.33 7.09
CA ASN A 155 -1.66 21.91 5.73
C ASN A 155 -0.43 20.99 5.69
N ARG A 156 0.64 21.33 6.43
CA ARG A 156 1.82 20.46 6.57
C ARG A 156 1.44 19.10 7.14
N ASN A 157 0.71 19.08 8.25
CA ASN A 157 0.34 17.83 8.94
C ASN A 157 -0.55 16.94 8.06
N TYR A 158 -1.49 17.54 7.32
CA TYR A 158 -2.29 16.83 6.32
C TYR A 158 -1.42 16.17 5.24
N LEU A 159 -0.43 16.90 4.71
CA LEU A 159 0.48 16.36 3.70
C LEU A 159 1.38 15.24 4.24
N VAL A 160 1.87 15.37 5.49
CA VAL A 160 2.64 14.33 6.19
C VAL A 160 1.81 13.06 6.37
N HIS A 161 0.57 13.18 6.85
CA HIS A 161 -0.34 12.04 7.01
C HIS A 161 -0.63 11.37 5.67
N ARG A 162 -0.98 12.14 4.64
CA ARG A 162 -1.25 11.60 3.32
C ARG A 162 -0.05 10.86 2.74
N MET A 163 1.15 11.42 2.88
CA MET A 163 2.38 10.76 2.40
C MET A 163 2.71 9.50 3.21
N THR A 164 2.41 9.51 4.51
CA THR A 164 2.55 8.34 5.40
C THR A 164 1.61 7.21 4.97
N ASP A 165 0.35 7.53 4.64
CA ASP A 165 -0.63 6.56 4.16
C ASP A 165 -0.15 5.87 2.87
N GLU A 166 0.38 6.63 1.91
CA GLU A 166 0.91 6.07 0.66
C GLU A 166 2.14 5.17 0.87
N ILE A 167 3.04 5.54 1.79
CA ILE A 167 4.20 4.70 2.13
C ILE A 167 3.75 3.41 2.83
N ASN A 168 2.75 3.48 3.71
CA ASN A 168 2.18 2.28 4.35
C ASN A 168 1.46 1.39 3.34
N GLU A 169 0.79 1.97 2.34
CA GLU A 169 0.16 1.21 1.26
C GLU A 169 1.21 0.48 0.41
N ILE A 170 2.33 1.13 0.08
CA ILE A 170 3.47 0.46 -0.56
C ILE A 170 3.97 -0.71 0.29
N ILE A 171 4.19 -0.51 1.60
CA ILE A 171 4.64 -1.59 2.50
C ILE A 171 3.65 -2.76 2.47
N ARG A 172 2.34 -2.47 2.55
CA ARG A 172 1.29 -3.49 2.52
C ARG A 172 1.31 -4.28 1.22
N VAL A 173 1.31 -3.60 0.08
CA VAL A 173 1.26 -4.25 -1.25
C VAL A 173 2.51 -5.08 -1.54
N LEU A 174 3.70 -4.61 -1.12
CA LEU A 174 4.95 -5.36 -1.27
C LEU A 174 4.94 -6.73 -0.56
N GLN A 175 4.08 -6.91 0.43
CA GLN A 175 3.96 -8.16 1.22
C GLN A 175 2.87 -9.11 0.69
N LEU A 176 2.12 -8.72 -0.35
CA LEU A 176 1.11 -9.58 -0.95
C LEU A 176 1.77 -10.67 -1.81
N THR A 177 1.63 -11.92 -1.39
CA THR A 177 2.13 -13.10 -2.11
C THR A 177 1.08 -13.75 -3.01
N THR A 178 -0.19 -13.42 -2.77
CA THR A 178 -1.35 -13.92 -3.51
C THR A 178 -2.21 -12.73 -3.94
N TYR A 179 -3.00 -12.93 -4.97
CA TYR A 179 -4.10 -12.04 -5.32
C TYR A 179 -5.37 -12.83 -5.04
N ASP A 180 -6.11 -12.40 -4.01
CA ASP A 180 -7.46 -12.88 -3.77
C ASP A 180 -8.41 -11.86 -4.39
N GLU A 181 -9.14 -12.27 -5.42
CA GLU A 181 -10.13 -11.42 -6.10
C GLU A 181 -11.25 -10.98 -5.14
N ASP A 182 -11.47 -11.72 -4.04
CA ASP A 182 -12.55 -11.48 -3.09
C ASP A 182 -12.15 -10.53 -1.93
N GLU A 183 -10.86 -10.21 -1.75
CA GLU A 183 -10.34 -9.59 -0.51
C GLU A 183 -9.97 -8.09 -0.66
N TRP A 184 -10.28 -7.45 -1.81
CA TRP A 184 -9.93 -6.05 -2.07
C TRP A 184 -10.87 -5.02 -1.41
N GLU A 185 -11.07 -5.14 -0.09
CA GLU A 185 -11.86 -4.21 0.74
C GLU A 185 -11.26 -2.78 0.82
N ALA A 186 -10.01 -2.58 0.39
CA ALA A 186 -9.32 -1.30 0.44
C ALA A 186 -9.87 -0.26 -0.57
N ASP A 187 -10.34 -0.71 -1.75
CA ASP A 187 -10.99 0.21 -2.70
C ASP A 187 -12.37 0.61 -2.17
N ASP A 188 -13.12 -0.33 -1.62
CA ASP A 188 -14.44 -0.06 -1.06
C ASP A 188 -14.38 0.85 0.16
N LEU A 189 -13.43 0.66 1.08
CA LEU A 189 -13.23 1.60 2.20
C LEU A 189 -12.90 3.01 1.70
N THR A 190 -12.11 3.14 0.63
CA THR A 190 -11.77 4.44 0.04
C THR A 190 -12.99 5.08 -0.63
N ARG A 191 -13.79 4.29 -1.36
CA ARG A 191 -15.05 4.71 -1.97
C ARG A 191 -16.07 5.12 -0.91
N LEU A 192 -16.17 4.39 0.19
CA LEU A 192 -16.99 4.70 1.36
C LEU A 192 -16.56 6.01 2.01
N LYS A 193 -15.27 6.19 2.31
CA LYS A 193 -14.74 7.45 2.88
C LYS A 193 -15.01 8.65 1.95
N LYS A 194 -14.84 8.47 0.64
CA LYS A 194 -15.14 9.53 -0.34
C LYS A 194 -16.62 9.88 -0.37
N ALA A 195 -17.51 8.89 -0.39
CA ALA A 195 -18.96 9.11 -0.36
C ALA A 195 -19.40 9.76 0.96
N TYR A 196 -18.84 9.32 2.10
CA TYR A 196 -19.07 9.90 3.41
C TYR A 196 -18.65 11.38 3.49
N ASN A 197 -17.43 11.71 3.05
CA ASN A 197 -16.96 13.10 3.04
C ASN A 197 -17.78 13.98 2.08
N ALA A 198 -18.24 13.42 0.95
CA ALA A 198 -19.15 14.12 0.04
C ALA A 198 -20.48 14.44 0.73
N ILE A 199 -21.06 13.51 1.49
CA ILE A 199 -22.27 13.75 2.30
C ILE A 199 -22.02 14.86 3.32
N LEU A 200 -20.94 14.76 4.10
CA LEU A 200 -20.61 15.76 5.12
C LEU A 200 -20.51 17.18 4.54
N SER A 201 -19.86 17.33 3.38
CA SER A 201 -19.70 18.64 2.72
C SER A 201 -21.01 19.26 2.23
N LYS A 202 -22.11 18.48 2.18
CA LYS A 202 -23.41 18.90 1.67
C LYS A 202 -24.48 19.02 2.74
N LEU A 203 -24.20 18.63 3.98
CA LEU A 203 -25.17 18.66 5.08
C LEU A 203 -25.69 20.07 5.36
N ALA A 204 -24.80 21.04 5.57
CA ALA A 204 -25.20 22.42 5.88
C ALA A 204 -26.12 23.04 4.82
N PRO A 205 -25.76 23.10 3.52
CA PRO A 205 -26.64 23.68 2.50
C PRO A 205 -27.93 22.87 2.27
N ALA A 206 -27.93 21.58 2.57
CA ALA A 206 -29.15 20.76 2.52
C ALA A 206 -30.09 21.09 3.70
N HIS A 207 -29.55 21.24 4.91
CA HIS A 207 -30.30 21.68 6.08
C HIS A 207 -30.90 23.07 5.90
N ASP A 208 -30.10 24.04 5.47
CA ASP A 208 -30.54 25.43 5.25
C ASP A 208 -31.74 25.50 4.28
N TRP A 209 -31.77 24.63 3.27
CA TRP A 209 -32.85 24.56 2.29
C TRP A 209 -34.12 23.90 2.81
N LEU A 210 -34.01 22.93 3.72
CA LEU A 210 -35.16 22.31 4.36
C LEU A 210 -35.80 23.21 5.42
N GLU A 211 -35.00 24.08 6.04
CA GLU A 211 -35.45 25.01 7.08
C GLU A 211 -36.09 26.29 6.53
N ASP A 212 -35.85 26.65 5.27
CA ASP A 212 -36.43 27.83 4.62
C ASP A 212 -37.64 27.47 3.72
N PRO A 213 -38.89 27.78 4.15
CA PRO A 213 -40.10 27.51 3.37
C PRO A 213 -40.20 28.28 2.05
N THR A 214 -39.36 29.30 1.87
CA THR A 214 -39.30 30.13 0.66
C THR A 214 -38.11 29.78 -0.25
N ALA A 215 -37.34 28.76 0.12
CA ALA A 215 -36.15 28.36 -0.60
C ALA A 215 -36.46 27.95 -2.05
N MET A 216 -35.58 28.37 -2.97
CA MET A 216 -35.77 28.11 -4.39
C MET A 216 -35.62 26.62 -4.73
N THR A 217 -36.65 26.04 -5.35
CA THR A 217 -36.59 24.71 -5.96
C THR A 217 -35.60 24.69 -7.13
N GLY A 218 -34.77 23.67 -7.21
CA GLY A 218 -33.68 23.52 -8.17
C GLY A 218 -32.38 24.24 -7.80
N GLY A 219 -32.37 24.93 -6.64
CA GLY A 219 -31.21 25.63 -6.10
C GLY A 219 -30.11 24.72 -5.56
N VAL A 220 -29.06 25.33 -5.02
CA VAL A 220 -27.89 24.62 -4.45
C VAL A 220 -28.30 23.69 -3.30
N GLY A 221 -29.30 24.10 -2.50
CA GLY A 221 -29.84 23.32 -1.40
C GLY A 221 -30.51 22.01 -1.83
N GLU A 222 -31.48 22.08 -2.75
CA GLU A 222 -32.12 20.87 -3.30
C GLU A 222 -31.09 19.93 -3.97
N LYS A 223 -30.13 20.49 -4.73
CA LYS A 223 -29.05 19.70 -5.34
C LYS A 223 -28.18 19.02 -4.29
N SER A 224 -27.95 19.67 -3.16
CA SER A 224 -27.20 19.11 -2.03
C SER A 224 -27.95 17.94 -1.39
N VAL A 225 -29.27 18.06 -1.17
CA VAL A 225 -30.13 16.96 -0.70
C VAL A 225 -30.07 15.76 -1.65
N ARG A 226 -30.25 15.99 -2.96
CA ARG A 226 -30.18 14.91 -3.97
C ARG A 226 -28.81 14.24 -4.00
N SER A 227 -27.75 15.03 -3.90
CA SER A 227 -26.37 14.51 -3.87
C SER A 227 -26.11 13.68 -2.61
N ILE A 228 -26.65 14.07 -1.45
CA ILE A 228 -26.57 13.26 -0.22
C ILE A 228 -27.23 11.89 -0.44
N ILE A 229 -28.46 11.86 -0.99
CA ILE A 229 -29.19 10.61 -1.26
C ILE A 229 -28.42 9.73 -2.24
N GLU A 230 -27.86 10.31 -3.31
CA GLU A 230 -27.07 9.56 -4.28
C GLU A 230 -25.81 8.94 -3.67
N ASN A 231 -25.07 9.69 -2.85
CA ASN A 231 -23.89 9.16 -2.16
C ASN A 231 -24.26 8.13 -1.09
N ALA A 232 -25.41 8.28 -0.41
CA ALA A 232 -25.92 7.28 0.52
C ALA A 232 -26.28 5.97 -0.19
N ARG A 233 -26.86 6.03 -1.40
CA ARG A 233 -27.10 4.84 -2.23
C ARG A 233 -25.81 4.15 -2.62
N ARG A 234 -24.79 4.90 -3.06
CA ARG A 234 -23.47 4.33 -3.35
C ARG A 234 -22.85 3.63 -2.15
N ILE A 235 -23.08 4.12 -0.93
CA ILE A 235 -22.65 3.44 0.30
C ILE A 235 -23.46 2.14 0.49
N SER A 236 -24.78 2.19 0.29
CA SER A 236 -25.65 1.01 0.38
C SER A 236 -25.23 -0.11 -0.58
N ASP A 237 -24.94 0.24 -1.84
CA ASP A 237 -24.52 -0.71 -2.88
C ASP A 237 -23.16 -1.38 -2.57
N LEU A 238 -22.35 -0.76 -1.71
CA LEU A 238 -21.04 -1.29 -1.29
C LEU A 238 -21.11 -2.19 -0.06
N VAL A 239 -22.14 -2.03 0.78
CA VAL A 239 -22.20 -2.66 2.11
C VAL A 239 -23.25 -3.77 2.17
N LEU A 240 -24.24 -3.75 1.28
CA LEU A 240 -25.22 -4.81 1.17
C LEU A 240 -24.73 -5.87 0.17
N PRO A 241 -24.70 -7.16 0.54
CA PRO A 241 -24.46 -8.22 -0.45
C PRO A 241 -25.54 -8.13 -1.53
N GLU A 242 -25.15 -8.30 -2.80
CA GLU A 242 -26.15 -8.50 -3.86
C GLU A 242 -27.06 -9.66 -3.45
N ASP A 243 -28.37 -9.43 -3.43
CA ASP A 243 -29.35 -10.49 -3.20
C ASP A 243 -29.05 -11.59 -4.24
N LYS A 244 -28.49 -12.71 -3.76
CA LYS A 244 -28.25 -13.90 -4.56
C LYS A 244 -29.61 -14.51 -4.90
N ASP A 245 -30.19 -14.08 -6.02
CA ASP A 245 -31.29 -14.77 -6.70
C ASP A 245 -30.86 -16.15 -7.23
#